data_AF-A0A835G026-F1
#
_entry.id   AF-A0A835G026-F1
#
_cell.length_a   1.000
_cell.length_b   1.000
_cell.length_c   1.000
_cell.angle_alpha   90.00
_cell.angle_beta   90.00
_cell.angle_gamma   90.00
#
_symmetry.space_group_name_H-M   'P 1'
#
loop_
_entity.id
_entity.type
_entity.pdbx_description
1 polymer ?
#
loop_
_entity_poly.entity_id
_entity_poly.type
_entity_poly.pdbx_seq_one_letter_code
_entity_poly.pdbx_strand_id
1 'polypeptide(L)'
;MLFHYDGHTTEWDEFEWSRRAIHLSVGKQTKWWYAKRFLHPDVVSRYEYIFIWDEDLGVEHFNAEAYIELVRKHRLEISQPGLESDKEPAWRMTKRHSDQEVHKQTEERPGWCTDLHLPPCAAFVEIMATVFSRSAWRCVWYMVQNDLVHGWGMDLALRRCVEPAHEKIGVVDAQWIVHQAIPSLGNQGEAVNGRTPWKGVNKRCNLEWGMFRTRLADAEKAYYLEKGITAPNSTR
;
A
#
# COMPACT_ATOMS: atom_id res chain seq x y z
N MET A 1 -12.79 -13.68 8.71
CA MET A 1 -13.16 -13.72 7.28
C MET A 1 -11.89 -13.93 6.49
N LEU A 2 -11.92 -14.73 5.45
CA LEU A 2 -10.79 -14.95 4.53
C LEU A 2 -11.17 -14.46 3.14
N PHE A 3 -10.33 -13.64 2.54
CA PHE A 3 -10.49 -13.16 1.18
C PHE A 3 -9.53 -13.93 0.27
N HIS A 4 -10.06 -14.52 -0.80
CA HIS A 4 -9.31 -15.38 -1.69
C HIS A 4 -9.25 -14.78 -3.09
N TYR A 5 -8.08 -14.87 -3.71
CA TYR A 5 -7.92 -14.56 -5.12
C TYR A 5 -8.53 -15.68 -5.98
N ASP A 6 -9.31 -15.28 -6.99
CA ASP A 6 -9.76 -16.10 -8.12
C ASP A 6 -10.29 -17.52 -7.81
N GLY A 7 -11.05 -17.66 -6.72
CA GLY A 7 -11.76 -18.89 -6.38
C GLY A 7 -10.95 -19.93 -5.59
N HIS A 8 -9.69 -19.65 -5.26
CA HIS A 8 -8.80 -20.54 -4.49
C HIS A 8 -9.19 -20.60 -2.99
N THR A 9 -10.38 -21.14 -2.71
CA THR A 9 -11.01 -21.06 -1.37
C THR A 9 -10.67 -22.21 -0.44
N THR A 10 -10.08 -23.29 -0.96
CA THR A 10 -9.79 -24.55 -0.26
C THR A 10 -8.35 -24.69 0.23
N GLU A 11 -7.47 -23.74 -0.11
CA GLU A 11 -6.03 -23.79 0.24
C GLU A 11 -5.78 -23.80 1.76
N TRP A 12 -6.78 -23.44 2.56
CA TRP A 12 -6.69 -23.38 4.02
C TRP A 12 -7.44 -24.52 4.72
N ASP A 13 -7.93 -25.53 3.98
CA ASP A 13 -8.80 -26.60 4.51
C ASP A 13 -8.11 -27.53 5.51
N GLU A 14 -6.77 -27.55 5.50
CA GLU A 14 -5.96 -28.27 6.49
C GLU A 14 -6.09 -27.68 7.90
N PHE A 15 -6.45 -26.39 8.00
CA PHE A 15 -6.60 -25.72 9.29
C PHE A 15 -8.04 -25.78 9.80
N GLU A 16 -8.23 -26.29 11.02
CA GLU A 16 -9.56 -26.41 11.62
C GLU A 16 -10.30 -25.06 11.75
N TRP A 17 -9.56 -23.97 12.00
CA TRP A 17 -10.14 -22.63 12.10
C TRP A 17 -10.71 -22.13 10.77
N SER A 18 -10.19 -22.61 9.62
CA SER A 18 -10.63 -22.24 8.28
C SER A 18 -12.11 -22.60 8.08
N ARG A 19 -12.53 -23.80 8.53
CA ARG A 19 -13.92 -24.27 8.45
C ARG A 19 -14.94 -23.40 9.20
N ARG A 20 -14.47 -22.55 10.12
CA ARG A 20 -15.30 -21.62 10.90
C ARG A 20 -15.23 -20.19 10.34
N ALA A 21 -14.38 -19.93 9.36
CA ALA A 21 -14.27 -18.64 8.72
C ALA A 21 -15.33 -18.48 7.62
N ILE A 22 -15.69 -17.23 7.32
CA ILE A 22 -16.42 -16.89 6.10
C ILE A 22 -15.38 -16.69 5.00
N HIS A 23 -15.48 -17.49 3.93
CA HIS A 23 -14.63 -17.42 2.75
C HIS A 23 -15.32 -16.55 1.69
N LEU A 24 -14.61 -15.56 1.17
CA LEU A 24 -15.10 -14.70 0.10
C LEU A 24 -14.09 -14.71 -1.04
N SER A 25 -14.58 -14.95 -2.25
CA SER A 25 -13.77 -14.82 -3.46
C SER A 25 -14.57 -14.13 -4.54
N VAL A 26 -13.93 -13.17 -5.20
CA VAL A 26 -14.46 -12.43 -6.34
C VAL A 26 -13.40 -12.44 -7.42
N GLY A 27 -13.75 -12.94 -8.60
CA GLY A 27 -12.82 -13.07 -9.70
C GLY A 27 -12.27 -11.72 -10.17
N LYS A 28 -10.99 -11.70 -10.53
CA LYS A 28 -10.26 -10.54 -11.06
C LYS A 28 -10.28 -9.32 -10.11
N GLN A 29 -10.32 -9.54 -8.80
CA GLN A 29 -10.23 -8.50 -7.77
C GLN A 29 -9.03 -8.73 -6.85
N THR A 30 -8.50 -7.65 -6.28
CA THR A 30 -7.36 -7.71 -5.36
C THR A 30 -7.67 -7.19 -3.96
N LYS A 31 -6.67 -7.23 -3.08
CA LYS A 31 -6.72 -6.71 -1.71
C LYS A 31 -7.41 -5.35 -1.58
N TRP A 32 -7.21 -4.41 -2.50
CA TRP A 32 -7.81 -3.07 -2.41
C TRP A 32 -9.32 -3.07 -2.61
N TRP A 33 -9.83 -3.94 -3.49
CA TRP A 33 -11.26 -4.12 -3.70
C TRP A 33 -11.95 -4.66 -2.44
N TYR A 34 -11.31 -5.62 -1.77
CA TYR A 34 -11.77 -6.18 -0.50
C TYR A 34 -11.68 -5.15 0.62
N ALA A 35 -10.54 -4.47 0.75
CA ALA A 35 -10.32 -3.46 1.78
C ALA A 35 -11.37 -2.35 1.71
N LYS A 36 -11.71 -1.89 0.50
CA LYS A 36 -12.75 -0.88 0.31
C LYS A 36 -14.14 -1.34 0.77
N ARG A 37 -14.48 -2.62 0.63
CA ARG A 37 -15.82 -3.15 0.93
C ARG A 37 -15.98 -3.66 2.35
N PHE A 38 -14.93 -4.24 2.92
CA PHE A 38 -15.02 -4.97 4.19
C PHE A 38 -14.26 -4.30 5.33
N LEU A 39 -13.33 -3.37 5.03
CA LEU A 39 -12.56 -2.67 6.05
C LEU A 39 -13.01 -1.22 6.20
N HIS A 40 -14.33 -0.97 6.19
CA HIS A 40 -14.87 0.36 6.50
C HIS A 40 -14.37 0.83 7.89
N PRO A 41 -13.97 2.10 8.09
CA PRO A 41 -13.34 2.56 9.33
C PRO A 41 -14.15 2.24 10.59
N ASP A 42 -15.48 2.32 10.52
CA ASP A 42 -16.35 1.99 11.65
C ASP A 42 -16.40 0.47 11.96
N VAL A 43 -16.25 -0.38 10.93
CA VAL A 43 -16.20 -1.85 11.08
C VAL A 43 -14.89 -2.29 11.74
N VAL A 44 -13.77 -1.69 11.34
CA VAL A 44 -12.44 -2.02 11.86
C VAL A 44 -12.01 -1.15 13.05
N SER A 45 -12.92 -0.36 13.62
CA SER A 45 -12.65 0.61 14.69
C SER A 45 -12.05 0.03 15.98
N ARG A 46 -12.21 -1.28 16.19
CA ARG A 46 -11.64 -2.05 17.30
C ARG A 46 -10.15 -2.35 17.14
N TYR A 47 -9.59 -2.23 15.94
CA TYR A 47 -8.18 -2.48 15.68
C TYR A 47 -7.42 -1.15 15.69
N GLU A 48 -6.26 -1.13 16.36
CA GLU A 48 -5.39 0.05 16.38
C GLU A 48 -4.58 0.21 15.09
N TYR A 49 -4.23 -0.92 14.47
CA TYR A 49 -3.43 -1.00 13.26
C TYR A 49 -4.03 -1.97 12.26
N ILE A 50 -3.87 -1.66 10.98
CA ILE A 50 -4.46 -2.39 9.85
C ILE A 50 -3.35 -2.67 8.83
N PHE A 51 -3.11 -3.95 8.57
CA PHE A 51 -2.09 -4.44 7.65
C PHE A 51 -2.75 -4.74 6.30
N ILE A 52 -2.25 -4.13 5.22
CA ILE A 52 -2.73 -4.35 3.85
C ILE A 52 -1.54 -4.80 2.99
N TRP A 53 -1.32 -6.10 2.95
CA TRP A 53 -0.11 -6.72 2.40
C TRP A 53 -0.42 -7.50 1.12
N ASP A 54 0.55 -7.56 0.21
CA ASP A 54 0.53 -8.48 -0.93
C ASP A 54 0.85 -9.90 -0.47
N GLU A 55 0.43 -10.88 -1.27
CA GLU A 55 0.55 -12.30 -0.96
C GLU A 55 1.95 -12.90 -1.19
N ASP A 56 2.86 -12.19 -1.87
CA ASP A 56 4.19 -12.67 -2.26
C ASP A 56 5.31 -12.18 -1.31
N LEU A 57 4.98 -12.05 -0.03
CA LEU A 57 5.87 -11.56 1.02
C LEU A 57 6.29 -12.70 1.98
N GLY A 58 7.60 -12.92 2.09
CA GLY A 58 8.21 -13.76 3.11
C GLY A 58 8.29 -13.02 4.44
N VAL A 59 7.86 -13.70 5.52
CA VAL A 59 7.71 -13.12 6.87
C VAL A 59 8.59 -13.80 7.91
N GLU A 60 9.60 -14.57 7.49
CA GLU A 60 10.49 -15.35 8.35
C GLU A 60 11.27 -14.48 9.36
N HIS A 61 11.46 -13.20 9.02
CA HIS A 61 12.17 -12.22 9.83
C HIS A 61 11.26 -11.14 10.44
N PHE A 62 9.95 -11.33 10.34
CA PHE A 62 8.96 -10.36 10.78
C PHE A 62 8.24 -10.84 12.04
N ASN A 63 8.26 -10.01 13.09
CA ASN A 63 7.43 -10.18 14.28
C ASN A 63 6.47 -8.99 14.41
N ALA A 64 5.17 -9.27 14.35
CA ALA A 64 4.14 -8.23 14.38
C ALA A 64 4.13 -7.42 15.68
N GLU A 65 4.40 -8.04 16.83
CA GLU A 65 4.39 -7.34 18.13
C GLU A 65 5.57 -6.38 18.23
N ALA A 66 6.79 -6.86 17.94
CA ALA A 66 8.00 -6.04 17.91
C ALA A 66 7.91 -4.91 16.87
N TYR A 67 7.31 -5.18 15.72
CA TYR A 67 7.04 -4.16 14.71
C TYR A 67 6.13 -3.05 15.25
N ILE A 68 5.01 -3.42 15.89
CA ILE A 68 4.07 -2.44 16.42
C ILE A 68 4.66 -1.66 17.60
N GLU A 69 5.52 -2.27 18.41
CA GLU A 69 6.29 -1.54 19.44
C GLU A 69 7.14 -0.43 18.83
N LEU A 70 7.85 -0.71 17.73
CA LEU A 70 8.65 0.28 17.01
C LEU A 70 7.79 1.35 16.34
N VAL A 71 6.67 0.97 15.71
CA VAL A 71 5.69 1.91 15.15
C VAL A 71 5.20 2.90 16.22
N ARG A 72 4.84 2.40 17.41
CA ARG A 72 4.43 3.25 18.55
C ARG A 72 5.57 4.12 19.05
N LYS A 73 6.77 3.54 19.26
CA LYS A 73 7.98 4.24 19.72
C LYS A 73 8.32 5.43 18.81
N HIS A 74 8.24 5.22 17.50
CA HIS A 74 8.62 6.21 16.48
C HIS A 74 7.46 7.06 15.96
N ARG A 75 6.25 6.87 16.53
CA ARG A 75 5.00 7.60 16.23
C ARG A 75 4.65 7.57 14.74
N LEU A 76 4.80 6.39 14.12
CA LEU A 76 4.42 6.19 12.73
C LEU A 76 2.90 5.97 12.63
N GLU A 77 2.27 6.67 11.70
CA GLU A 77 0.84 6.55 11.38
C GLU A 77 0.62 5.73 10.11
N ILE A 78 1.58 5.74 9.18
CA ILE A 78 1.63 4.86 8.02
C ILE A 78 3.04 4.30 7.95
N SER A 79 3.18 3.00 7.84
CA SER A 79 4.51 2.38 7.84
C SER A 79 4.55 1.14 6.99
N GLN A 80 5.74 0.61 6.77
CA GLN A 80 5.95 -0.74 6.27
C GLN A 80 7.18 -1.37 6.95
N PRO A 81 7.31 -2.69 6.96
CA PRO A 81 8.56 -3.36 7.29
C PRO A 81 9.67 -3.00 6.28
N GLY A 82 10.93 -3.10 6.69
CA GLY A 82 12.07 -3.03 5.76
C GLY A 82 11.94 -4.08 4.66
N LEU A 83 12.22 -3.71 3.41
CA LEU A 83 12.18 -4.65 2.30
C LEU A 83 13.58 -5.19 2.02
N GLU A 84 13.72 -6.51 2.11
CA GLU A 84 14.91 -7.24 1.70
C GLU A 84 14.65 -7.94 0.38
N SER A 85 15.56 -7.77 -0.58
CA SER A 85 15.49 -8.40 -1.89
C SER A 85 16.87 -8.49 -2.51
N ASP A 86 17.11 -9.56 -3.28
CA ASP A 86 18.32 -9.72 -4.10
C ASP A 86 18.39 -8.69 -5.25
N LYS A 87 17.26 -8.08 -5.59
CA LYS A 87 17.15 -7.05 -6.63
C LYS A 87 16.97 -5.68 -6.00
N GLU A 88 17.48 -4.67 -6.68
CA GLU A 88 17.21 -3.29 -6.28
C GLU A 88 15.69 -3.01 -6.39
N PRO A 89 15.04 -2.54 -5.31
CA PRO A 89 13.61 -2.25 -5.34
C PRO A 89 13.28 -1.12 -6.31
N ALA A 90 12.00 -1.02 -6.68
CA ALA A 90 11.50 0.07 -7.51
C ALA A 90 11.71 1.44 -6.84
N TRP A 91 11.53 1.48 -5.51
CA TRP A 91 11.71 2.66 -4.66
C TRP A 91 12.77 2.35 -3.61
N ARG A 92 13.87 3.09 -3.58
CA ARG A 92 14.93 2.91 -2.56
C ARG A 92 14.43 3.14 -1.15
N MET A 93 13.38 3.95 -1.00
CA MET A 93 12.73 4.24 0.27
C MET A 93 12.15 2.99 0.95
N THR A 94 11.93 1.89 0.23
CA THR A 94 11.44 0.64 0.82
C THR A 94 12.56 -0.27 1.32
N LYS A 95 13.80 -0.04 0.87
CA LYS A 95 14.94 -0.91 1.12
C LYS A 95 15.27 -0.91 2.61
N ARG A 96 15.51 -2.11 3.17
CA ARG A 96 15.95 -2.27 4.55
C ARG A 96 17.35 -1.67 4.78
N HIS A 97 17.52 -0.96 5.89
CA HIS A 97 18.81 -0.47 6.39
C HIS A 97 19.20 -1.21 7.68
N SER A 98 20.28 -1.99 7.66
CA SER A 98 20.65 -2.87 8.78
C SER A 98 21.23 -2.17 10.01
N ASP A 99 21.54 -0.88 9.91
CA ASP A 99 22.22 -0.07 10.91
C ASP A 99 21.29 0.78 11.79
N GLN A 100 19.98 0.74 11.55
CA GLN A 100 18.98 1.53 12.26
C GLN A 100 17.68 0.78 12.51
N GLU A 101 16.83 1.30 13.39
CA GLU A 101 15.52 0.70 13.69
C GLU A 101 14.44 1.11 12.67
N VAL A 102 14.48 2.36 12.23
CA VAL A 102 13.49 3.01 11.36
C VAL A 102 14.19 4.08 10.53
N HIS A 103 13.78 4.21 9.27
CA HIS A 103 14.05 5.41 8.47
C HIS A 103 12.78 6.03 7.89
N LYS A 104 12.84 7.33 7.67
CA LYS A 104 11.73 8.14 7.14
C LYS A 104 12.11 8.91 5.88
N GLN A 105 13.36 8.78 5.48
CA GLN A 105 13.95 9.43 4.32
C GLN A 105 15.01 8.51 3.70
N THR A 106 15.18 8.59 2.39
CA THR A 106 16.23 7.92 1.63
C THR A 106 16.89 8.87 0.63
N GLU A 107 18.10 8.51 0.19
CA GLU A 107 18.64 9.03 -1.06
C GLU A 107 18.10 8.20 -2.24
N GLU A 108 17.41 8.85 -3.16
CA GLU A 108 16.92 8.22 -4.38
C GLU A 108 17.82 8.50 -5.59
N ARG A 109 17.52 7.83 -6.70
CA ARG A 109 18.21 8.04 -7.97
C ARG A 109 18.14 9.53 -8.38
N PRO A 110 19.20 10.07 -9.02
CA PRO A 110 19.23 11.48 -9.42
C PRO A 110 17.98 11.90 -10.21
N GLY A 111 17.33 12.99 -9.77
CA GLY A 111 16.13 13.54 -10.41
C GLY A 111 14.80 12.91 -9.98
N TRP A 112 14.79 11.94 -9.06
CA TRP A 112 13.56 11.33 -8.54
C TRP A 112 12.95 12.09 -7.37
N CYS A 113 13.77 12.75 -6.54
CA CYS A 113 13.29 13.66 -5.49
C CYS A 113 13.08 15.06 -6.07
N THR A 114 11.85 15.54 -6.10
CA THR A 114 11.57 16.97 -6.33
C THR A 114 11.78 17.78 -5.04
N ASP A 115 11.50 17.17 -3.89
CA ASP A 115 11.69 17.70 -2.54
C ASP A 115 12.06 16.53 -1.61
N LEU A 116 12.95 16.77 -0.65
CA LEU A 116 13.44 15.74 0.26
C LEU A 116 12.40 15.28 1.29
N HIS A 117 11.36 16.06 1.54
CA HIS A 117 10.26 15.74 2.44
C HIS A 117 9.04 15.14 1.72
N LEU A 118 9.15 14.89 0.41
CA LEU A 118 8.07 14.39 -0.42
C LEU A 118 8.41 13.04 -1.05
N PRO A 119 7.38 12.28 -1.46
CA PRO A 119 7.58 11.04 -2.19
C PRO A 119 8.39 11.26 -3.47
N PRO A 120 9.26 10.30 -3.82
CA PRO A 120 9.45 9.01 -3.15
C PRO A 120 10.46 9.06 -1.98
N CYS A 121 11.08 10.20 -1.71
CA CYS A 121 12.29 10.27 -0.89
C CYS A 121 12.01 10.40 0.61
N ALA A 122 10.82 10.86 0.97
CA ALA A 122 10.24 10.78 2.31
C ALA A 122 8.71 10.74 2.18
N ALA A 123 8.01 10.64 3.31
CA ALA A 123 6.54 10.61 3.33
C ALA A 123 5.92 9.51 2.44
N PHE A 124 6.65 8.41 2.24
CA PHE A 124 6.34 7.37 1.27
C PHE A 124 6.63 5.98 1.85
N VAL A 125 5.72 5.05 1.59
CA VAL A 125 5.88 3.60 1.70
C VAL A 125 5.11 2.97 0.53
N GLU A 126 5.56 1.82 0.04
CA GLU A 126 4.94 1.17 -1.11
C GLU A 126 3.66 0.45 -0.71
N ILE A 127 2.64 0.50 -1.57
CA ILE A 127 1.33 -0.13 -1.34
C ILE A 127 1.39 -1.65 -1.08
N MET A 128 2.52 -2.29 -1.36
CA MET A 128 2.74 -3.72 -1.20
C MET A 128 2.65 -4.18 0.26
N ALA A 129 3.24 -3.44 1.21
CA ALA A 129 3.40 -3.90 2.59
C ALA A 129 2.96 -2.87 3.64
N THR A 130 1.93 -2.09 3.32
CA THR A 130 1.48 -0.98 4.17
C THR A 130 0.83 -1.44 5.47
N VAL A 131 1.12 -0.70 6.53
CA VAL A 131 0.45 -0.75 7.83
C VAL A 131 -0.04 0.65 8.15
N PHE A 132 -1.32 0.75 8.50
CA PHE A 132 -1.98 2.01 8.83
C PHE A 132 -2.40 2.01 10.29
N SER A 133 -2.19 3.14 10.97
CA SER A 133 -2.93 3.43 12.19
C SER A 133 -4.43 3.55 11.88
N ARG A 134 -5.26 3.38 12.91
CA ARG A 134 -6.71 3.60 12.80
C ARG A 134 -7.07 4.98 12.25
N SER A 135 -6.35 6.02 12.64
CA SER A 135 -6.53 7.40 12.17
C SER A 135 -6.20 7.53 10.68
N ALA A 136 -5.01 7.05 10.28
CA ALA A 136 -4.58 7.11 8.89
C ALA A 136 -5.50 6.30 7.98
N TRP A 137 -5.88 5.09 8.41
CA TRP A 137 -6.79 4.24 7.64
C TRP A 137 -8.13 4.91 7.36
N ARG A 138 -8.68 5.67 8.31
CA ARG A 138 -9.94 6.40 8.08
C ARG A 138 -9.85 7.30 6.86
N CYS A 139 -8.76 8.06 6.73
CA CYS A 139 -8.52 8.90 5.55
C CYS A 139 -8.24 8.06 4.30
N VAL A 140 -7.34 7.08 4.39
CA VAL A 140 -6.94 6.24 3.25
C VAL A 140 -8.12 5.47 2.68
N TRP A 141 -9.04 4.98 3.51
CA TRP A 141 -10.24 4.29 3.05
C TRP A 141 -11.12 5.18 2.14
N TYR A 142 -11.24 6.49 2.42
CA TYR A 142 -11.94 7.42 1.54
C TYR A 142 -11.15 7.76 0.27
N MET A 143 -9.81 7.61 0.30
CA MET A 143 -8.95 7.76 -0.87
C MET A 143 -9.05 6.55 -1.83
N VAL A 144 -9.22 5.34 -1.30
CA VAL A 144 -9.40 4.11 -2.10
C VAL A 144 -10.70 4.20 -2.90
N GLN A 145 -10.59 4.07 -4.22
CA GLN A 145 -11.73 4.14 -5.15
C GLN A 145 -12.31 2.74 -5.41
N ASN A 146 -13.64 2.65 -5.47
CA ASN A 146 -14.39 1.37 -5.51
C ASN A 146 -14.13 0.49 -6.74
N ASP A 147 -13.65 1.09 -7.82
CA ASP A 147 -13.41 0.51 -9.14
C ASP A 147 -11.92 0.24 -9.44
N LEU A 148 -11.03 0.61 -8.52
CA LEU A 148 -9.60 0.29 -8.64
C LEU A 148 -9.34 -1.16 -8.27
N VAL A 149 -8.58 -1.84 -9.13
CA VAL A 149 -8.17 -3.22 -8.93
C VAL A 149 -6.74 -3.27 -8.42
N HIS A 150 -5.79 -2.48 -8.96
CA HIS A 150 -4.37 -2.63 -8.62
C HIS A 150 -3.88 -1.61 -7.58
N GLY A 151 -4.50 -0.43 -7.53
CA GLY A 151 -4.13 0.63 -6.58
C GLY A 151 -2.80 1.35 -6.89
N TRP A 152 -2.21 1.15 -8.08
CA TRP A 152 -0.95 1.78 -8.47
C TRP A 152 -0.98 3.31 -8.34
N GLY A 153 0.09 3.83 -7.73
CA GLY A 153 0.28 5.27 -7.51
C GLY A 153 -0.51 5.87 -6.35
N MET A 154 -1.27 5.05 -5.61
CA MET A 154 -1.93 5.48 -4.38
C MET A 154 -0.93 5.71 -3.24
N ASP A 155 0.15 4.93 -3.20
CA ASP A 155 1.32 5.12 -2.33
C ASP A 155 1.87 6.55 -2.37
N LEU A 156 1.97 7.14 -3.55
CA LEU A 156 2.40 8.55 -3.74
C LEU A 156 1.41 9.57 -3.15
N ALA A 157 0.18 9.17 -2.87
CA ALA A 157 -0.86 10.02 -2.31
C ALA A 157 -1.06 9.83 -0.79
N LEU A 158 -0.57 8.74 -0.21
CA LEU A 158 -0.79 8.39 1.21
C LEU A 158 -0.38 9.50 2.18
N ARG A 159 0.64 10.29 1.84
CA ARG A 159 1.08 11.46 2.62
C ARG A 159 -0.05 12.44 2.96
N ARG A 160 -1.12 12.50 2.15
CA ARG A 160 -2.26 13.40 2.39
C ARG A 160 -3.08 13.03 3.62
N CYS A 161 -2.90 11.83 4.14
CA CYS A 161 -3.65 11.32 5.29
C CYS A 161 -2.95 11.52 6.64
N VAL A 162 -1.78 12.16 6.65
CA VAL A 162 -0.96 12.32 7.85
C VAL A 162 -0.21 13.65 7.82
N GLU A 163 -0.14 14.36 8.95
CA GLU A 163 0.55 15.64 9.10
C GLU A 163 1.44 15.67 10.37
N PRO A 164 2.74 16.04 10.29
CA PRO A 164 3.55 16.16 9.07
C PRO A 164 3.94 14.78 8.52
N ALA A 165 3.71 14.57 7.22
CA ALA A 165 3.83 13.23 6.62
C ALA A 165 5.25 12.65 6.67
N HIS A 166 6.29 13.46 6.42
CA HIS A 166 7.67 13.01 6.40
C HIS A 166 8.21 12.58 7.78
N GLU A 167 7.54 12.97 8.88
CA GLU A 167 7.91 12.54 10.22
C GLU A 167 7.11 11.32 10.71
N LYS A 168 5.98 11.04 10.08
CA LYS A 168 5.01 10.03 10.54
C LYS A 168 4.81 8.87 9.56
N ILE A 169 5.45 8.94 8.40
CA ILE A 169 5.53 7.85 7.43
C ILE A 169 6.96 7.35 7.36
N GLY A 170 7.15 6.03 7.48
CA GLY A 170 8.49 5.46 7.46
C GLY A 170 8.53 3.94 7.40
N VAL A 171 9.74 3.43 7.22
CA VAL A 171 10.06 2.01 7.14
C VAL A 171 10.67 1.56 8.46
N VAL A 172 10.20 0.45 8.99
CA VAL A 172 10.73 -0.17 10.20
C VAL A 172 11.79 -1.19 9.80
N ASP A 173 13.06 -0.80 9.80
CA ASP A 173 14.16 -1.63 9.31
C ASP A 173 14.51 -2.82 10.19
N ALA A 174 14.31 -2.68 11.50
CA ALA A 174 14.59 -3.73 12.48
C ALA A 174 13.63 -4.93 12.34
N GLN A 175 12.54 -4.79 11.57
CA GLN A 175 11.57 -5.83 11.28
C GLN A 175 11.34 -5.85 9.78
N TRP A 176 11.76 -6.91 9.09
CA TRP A 176 11.80 -6.91 7.64
C TRP A 176 11.08 -8.10 7.03
N ILE A 177 10.74 -7.93 5.77
CA ILE A 177 10.08 -8.91 4.92
C ILE A 177 10.89 -9.10 3.65
N VAL A 178 10.72 -10.26 3.02
CA VAL A 178 11.40 -10.61 1.77
C VAL A 178 10.42 -10.56 0.62
N HIS A 179 10.72 -9.81 -0.44
CA HIS A 179 9.89 -9.85 -1.65
C HIS A 179 10.21 -11.09 -2.48
N GLN A 180 9.30 -12.05 -2.53
CA GLN A 180 9.49 -13.30 -3.27
C GLN A 180 9.25 -13.14 -4.77
N ALA A 181 8.62 -12.03 -5.19
CA ALA A 181 8.31 -11.69 -6.57
C ALA A 181 7.58 -12.82 -7.32
N ILE A 182 6.65 -13.50 -6.62
CA ILE A 182 5.84 -14.58 -7.19
C ILE A 182 4.78 -13.92 -8.09
N PRO A 183 4.82 -14.12 -9.42
CA PRO A 183 3.92 -13.42 -10.33
C PRO A 183 2.51 -14.03 -10.31
N SER A 184 1.72 -13.64 -9.31
CA SER A 184 0.32 -14.05 -9.10
C SER A 184 -0.64 -13.35 -10.07
N LEU A 185 -0.53 -12.02 -10.20
CA LEU A 185 -1.45 -11.18 -11.00
C LEU A 185 -0.95 -10.91 -12.42
N GLY A 186 0.37 -10.84 -12.62
CA GLY A 186 1.00 -10.46 -13.89
C GLY A 186 0.62 -11.37 -15.07
N ASN A 187 0.29 -12.63 -14.79
CA ASN A 187 -0.08 -13.60 -15.81
C ASN A 187 -1.60 -13.72 -16.04
N GLN A 188 -2.42 -12.97 -15.30
CA GLN A 188 -3.88 -13.02 -15.39
C GLN A 188 -4.48 -12.12 -16.48
N GLY A 189 -3.65 -11.39 -17.23
CA GLY A 189 -4.09 -10.64 -18.40
C GLY A 189 -4.47 -11.55 -19.57
N GLU A 190 -5.31 -11.06 -20.48
CA GLU A 190 -5.57 -11.75 -21.74
C GLU A 190 -4.48 -11.42 -22.76
N ALA A 191 -3.96 -12.44 -23.45
CA ALA A 191 -3.06 -12.23 -24.57
C ALA A 191 -3.86 -11.69 -25.77
N VAL A 192 -3.57 -10.46 -26.20
CA VAL A 192 -4.25 -9.83 -27.33
C VAL A 192 -3.24 -9.46 -28.40
N ASN A 193 -3.47 -9.88 -29.65
CA ASN A 193 -2.65 -9.55 -30.82
C ASN A 193 -1.14 -9.83 -30.62
N GLY A 194 -0.80 -11.00 -30.07
CA GLY A 194 0.59 -11.41 -29.83
C GLY A 194 1.31 -10.71 -28.66
N ARG A 195 0.60 -9.90 -27.86
CA ARG A 195 1.14 -9.30 -26.62
C ARG A 195 0.98 -10.28 -25.45
N THR A 196 2.02 -10.36 -24.61
CA THR A 196 1.99 -11.20 -23.40
C THR A 196 0.96 -10.68 -22.38
N PRO A 197 0.32 -11.56 -21.58
CA PRO A 197 -0.63 -11.22 -20.51
C PRO A 197 -0.21 -10.04 -19.62
N TRP A 198 1.05 -10.02 -19.18
CA TRP A 198 1.61 -8.97 -18.33
C TRP A 198 1.54 -7.57 -18.96
N LYS A 199 1.66 -7.45 -20.29
CA LYS A 199 1.50 -6.15 -20.97
C LYS A 199 0.06 -5.63 -20.86
N GLY A 200 -0.92 -6.52 -20.83
CA GLY A 200 -2.33 -6.18 -20.62
C GLY A 200 -2.57 -5.64 -19.20
N VAL A 201 -2.04 -6.37 -18.20
CA VAL A 201 -2.09 -5.96 -16.78
C VAL A 201 -1.43 -4.60 -16.60
N ASN A 202 -0.19 -4.44 -17.09
CA ASN A 202 0.53 -3.17 -16.97
C ASN A 202 -0.22 -2.00 -17.63
N LYS A 203 -0.82 -2.21 -18.82
CA LYS A 203 -1.66 -1.20 -19.47
C LYS A 203 -2.85 -0.81 -18.58
N ARG A 204 -3.49 -1.79 -17.94
CA ARG A 204 -4.61 -1.56 -17.01
C ARG A 204 -4.15 -0.80 -15.76
N CYS A 205 -3.02 -1.17 -15.16
CA CYS A 205 -2.45 -0.46 -14.02
C CYS A 205 -2.20 1.02 -14.34
N ASN A 206 -1.59 1.31 -15.49
CA ASN A 206 -1.33 2.69 -15.91
C ASN A 206 -2.63 3.49 -16.16
N LEU A 207 -3.65 2.86 -16.75
CA LEU A 207 -4.96 3.49 -16.94
C LEU A 207 -5.61 3.82 -15.60
N GLU A 208 -5.63 2.86 -14.68
CA GLU A 208 -6.17 3.03 -13.32
C GLU A 208 -5.43 4.12 -12.54
N TRP A 209 -4.10 4.16 -12.63
CA TRP A 209 -3.29 5.20 -12.01
C TRP A 209 -3.61 6.59 -12.57
N GLY A 210 -3.77 6.72 -13.89
CA GLY A 210 -4.18 7.97 -14.53
C GLY A 210 -5.56 8.45 -14.02
N MET A 211 -6.53 7.54 -13.98
CA MET A 211 -7.87 7.84 -13.44
C MET A 211 -7.83 8.25 -11.98
N PHE A 212 -7.04 7.55 -11.15
CA PHE A 212 -6.85 7.87 -9.75
C PHE A 212 -6.31 9.29 -9.58
N ARG A 213 -5.24 9.65 -10.30
CA ARG A 213 -4.62 10.98 -10.26
C ARG A 213 -5.60 12.09 -10.62
N THR A 214 -6.36 11.93 -11.71
CA THR A 214 -7.36 12.92 -12.13
C THR A 214 -8.42 13.12 -11.05
N ARG A 215 -9.02 12.03 -10.56
CA ARG A 215 -10.07 12.10 -9.54
C ARG A 215 -9.59 12.70 -8.22
N LEU A 216 -8.36 12.39 -7.81
CA LEU A 216 -7.76 12.97 -6.61
C LEU A 216 -7.55 14.48 -6.78
N ALA A 217 -7.00 14.92 -7.91
CA ALA A 217 -6.81 16.35 -8.21
C ALA A 217 -8.15 17.11 -8.27
N ASP A 218 -9.18 16.52 -8.88
CA ASP A 218 -10.52 17.10 -8.93
C ASP A 218 -11.15 17.23 -7.53
N ALA A 219 -10.99 16.22 -6.68
CA ALA A 219 -11.45 16.24 -5.29
C ALA A 219 -10.72 17.31 -4.46
N GLU A 220 -9.41 17.44 -4.61
CA GLU A 220 -8.64 18.51 -3.95
C GLU A 220 -9.10 19.89 -4.39
N LYS A 221 -9.26 20.09 -5.70
CA LYS A 221 -9.76 21.35 -6.26
C LYS A 221 -11.14 21.70 -5.72
N ALA A 222 -12.05 20.73 -5.69
CA ALA A 222 -13.40 20.91 -5.15
C ALA A 222 -13.37 21.29 -3.66
N TYR A 223 -12.53 20.61 -2.86
CA TYR A 223 -12.34 20.92 -1.45
C TYR A 223 -11.84 22.36 -1.22
N TYR A 224 -10.80 22.79 -1.93
CA TYR A 224 -10.27 24.15 -1.79
C TYR A 224 -11.29 25.22 -2.19
N LEU A 225 -12.06 24.98 -3.26
CA LEU A 225 -13.15 25.86 -3.68
C LEU A 225 -14.25 25.95 -2.61
N GLU A 226 -14.68 24.82 -2.05
CA GLU A 226 -15.69 24.77 -0.99
C GLU A 226 -15.23 25.51 0.27
N LYS A 227 -13.95 25.35 0.65
CA LYS A 227 -13.39 26.02 1.84
C LYS A 227 -12.99 27.47 1.61
N GLY A 228 -13.05 27.98 0.37
CA GLY A 228 -12.60 29.34 0.04
C GLY A 228 -11.10 29.54 0.28
N ILE A 229 -10.31 28.47 0.21
CA ILE A 229 -8.86 28.49 0.45
C ILE A 229 -8.14 28.44 -0.91
N THR A 230 -7.12 29.28 -1.09
CA THR A 230 -6.25 29.18 -2.27
C THR A 230 -5.50 27.86 -2.24
N ALA A 231 -5.69 27.03 -3.28
CA ALA A 231 -4.96 25.77 -3.39
C ALA A 231 -3.45 26.03 -3.37
N PRO A 232 -2.66 25.26 -2.59
CA PRO A 232 -1.21 25.34 -2.65
C PRO A 232 -0.75 24.97 -4.07
N ASN A 233 0.30 25.64 -4.57
CA ASN A 233 0.88 25.31 -5.88
C ASN A 233 1.19 23.81 -5.93
N SER A 234 0.54 23.09 -6.85
CA SER A 234 0.54 21.63 -6.97
C SER A 234 1.88 21.05 -7.47
N THR A 235 2.98 21.78 -7.29
CA THR A 235 4.36 21.39 -7.62
C THR A 235 5.18 21.00 -6.38
N ARG A 236 4.58 20.92 -5.20
CA ARG A 236 5.16 20.23 -4.04
C ARG A 236 4.61 18.82 -3.98
#